data_AF-A0A2Y9F024-F1
#
_entry.id   AF-A0A2Y9F024-F1
#
_cell.length_a   1.000
_cell.length_b   1.000
_cell.length_c   1.000
_cell.angle_alpha   90.00
_cell.angle_beta   90.00
_cell.angle_gamma   90.00
#
_symmetry.space_group_name_H-M   'P 1'
#
loop_
_entity.id
_entity.type
_entity.pdbx_description
1 polymer ?
#
loop_
_entity_poly.entity_id
_entity_poly.type
_entity_poly.pdbx_seq_one_letter_code
_entity_poly.pdbx_strand_id
1 'polypeptide(L)'
;MGGAARLNAPRALLLWAALGAAAHIGPAPDPEDWWSYKDNLQGNFVPAWSLCAVGKRQSPVDVELKRVLYDPFLPPLRLSTGGEKLRGTLYNTGRHVSFLPAPRPVVNVSGGPLLYSHRLSELRLLFGARDGAGSEHQINHQGFSAEVQLIHFNQELYGNLSTASRGPNGLAILSLFVNVAGSSNPFLSRLLNRDTITRISYKNDAYFLQDLSLEFLFPESFGFITYQGSLSTPPCSETVTWILIDRALNITSLQMHSLRLLSQNPPSQIFQSLSGNGRPLQPLAHRALRGNRDPRHPERRCRGPNYRLHVDGTPHGR
;
A
#
# COMPACT_ATOMS: atom_id res chain seq x y z
N MET A 1 -84.72 -17.83 45.98
CA MET A 1 -85.08 -17.13 44.73
C MET A 1 -84.03 -16.06 44.53
N GLY A 2 -82.95 -16.26 43.78
CA GLY A 2 -82.91 -16.52 42.33
C GLY A 2 -82.44 -15.23 41.65
N GLY A 3 -81.22 -15.20 41.13
CA GLY A 3 -80.72 -14.04 40.37
C GLY A 3 -79.21 -14.05 40.18
N ALA A 4 -78.77 -14.41 38.97
CA ALA A 4 -77.39 -14.66 38.57
C ALA A 4 -76.46 -13.44 38.58
N ALA A 5 -75.17 -13.67 38.82
CA ALA A 5 -74.10 -12.83 38.30
C ALA A 5 -72.92 -13.71 37.87
N ARG A 6 -72.53 -13.58 36.60
CA ARG A 6 -71.66 -14.49 35.86
C ARG A 6 -70.21 -14.48 36.38
N LEU A 7 -69.64 -15.69 36.47
CA LEU A 7 -68.22 -15.97 36.65
C LEU A 7 -67.43 -15.57 35.39
N ASN A 8 -66.36 -14.78 35.58
CA ASN A 8 -65.29 -14.62 34.59
C ASN A 8 -63.97 -15.10 35.20
N ALA A 9 -63.21 -15.86 34.41
CA ALA A 9 -62.04 -16.65 34.79
C ALA A 9 -60.84 -15.83 35.33
N PRO A 10 -60.02 -16.38 36.24
CA PRO A 10 -58.81 -15.72 36.70
C PRO A 10 -57.66 -15.86 35.68
N ARG A 11 -56.95 -14.74 35.52
CA ARG A 11 -55.77 -14.53 34.67
C ARG A 11 -54.61 -15.44 35.09
N ALA A 12 -54.07 -16.22 34.14
CA ALA A 12 -52.76 -16.83 34.27
C ALA A 12 -51.66 -15.79 33.99
N LEU A 13 -50.88 -15.46 35.02
CA LEU A 13 -49.66 -14.66 34.91
C LEU A 13 -48.51 -15.56 34.47
N LEU A 14 -48.07 -15.42 33.22
CA LEU A 14 -46.82 -15.99 32.72
C LEU A 14 -45.66 -15.07 33.14
N LEU A 15 -44.89 -15.49 34.13
CA LEU A 15 -43.59 -14.90 34.47
C LEU A 15 -42.58 -15.21 33.35
N TRP A 16 -42.20 -14.20 32.57
CA TRP A 16 -41.00 -14.25 31.75
C TRP A 16 -39.81 -13.83 32.60
N ALA A 17 -38.98 -14.81 33.00
CA ALA A 17 -37.66 -14.56 33.54
C ALA A 17 -36.73 -14.12 32.39
N ALA A 18 -36.48 -12.82 32.26
CA ALA A 18 -35.43 -12.31 31.39
C ALA A 18 -34.07 -12.55 32.07
N LEU A 19 -33.34 -13.57 31.62
CA LEU A 19 -31.90 -13.68 31.89
C LEU A 19 -31.19 -12.52 31.19
N GLY A 20 -30.86 -11.47 31.95
CA GLY A 20 -29.97 -10.41 31.51
C GLY A 20 -28.54 -10.93 31.46
N ALA A 21 -28.12 -11.45 30.30
CA ALA A 21 -26.70 -11.55 29.98
C ALA A 21 -26.23 -10.12 29.65
N ALA A 22 -25.69 -9.42 30.65
CA ALA A 22 -24.93 -8.20 30.40
C ALA A 22 -23.68 -8.60 29.60
N ALA A 23 -23.75 -8.46 28.28
CA ALA A 23 -22.54 -8.48 27.47
C ALA A 23 -21.66 -7.32 27.97
N HIS A 24 -20.51 -7.65 28.56
CA HIS A 24 -19.48 -6.66 28.82
C HIS A 24 -19.02 -6.12 27.47
N ILE A 25 -19.62 -5.01 27.05
CA ILE A 25 -19.11 -4.20 25.95
C ILE A 25 -17.85 -3.56 26.49
N GLY A 26 -16.69 -4.13 26.14
CA GLY A 26 -15.40 -3.50 26.40
C GLY A 26 -15.37 -2.09 25.80
N PRO A 27 -14.47 -1.21 26.25
CA PRO A 27 -14.32 0.11 25.66
C PRO A 27 -14.19 -0.01 24.14
N ALA A 28 -14.88 0.87 23.41
CA ALA A 28 -14.79 0.90 21.96
C ALA A 28 -13.31 0.99 21.56
N PRO A 29 -12.82 0.16 20.63
CA PRO A 29 -11.43 0.20 20.21
C PRO A 29 -11.09 1.59 19.69
N ASP A 30 -9.87 2.04 19.95
CA ASP A 30 -9.36 3.31 19.43
C ASP A 30 -9.51 3.34 17.90
N PRO A 31 -9.76 4.52 17.29
CA PRO A 31 -9.89 4.63 15.83
C PRO A 31 -8.73 4.05 15.04
N GLU A 32 -7.53 4.05 15.62
CA GLU A 32 -6.35 3.43 15.04
C GLU A 32 -6.40 1.90 15.04
N ASP A 33 -7.17 1.26 15.92
CA ASP A 33 -7.28 -0.19 16.03
C ASP A 33 -8.50 -0.76 15.27
N TRP A 34 -9.28 0.10 14.59
CA TRP A 34 -10.42 -0.31 13.77
C TRP A 34 -10.04 -1.19 12.58
N TRP A 35 -8.76 -1.26 12.20
CA TRP A 35 -8.29 -2.17 11.16
C TRP A 35 -6.86 -2.67 11.37
N SER A 36 -6.64 -3.93 10.99
CA SER A 36 -5.34 -4.58 10.88
C SER A 36 -5.28 -5.39 9.57
N TYR A 37 -4.07 -5.71 9.10
CA TYR A 37 -3.91 -6.58 7.93
C TYR A 37 -4.39 -8.02 8.16
N LYS A 38 -4.41 -8.50 9.41
CA LYS A 38 -4.69 -9.91 9.72
C LYS A 38 -6.15 -10.17 10.05
N ASP A 39 -6.82 -9.23 10.72
CA ASP A 39 -8.13 -9.49 11.33
C ASP A 39 -9.25 -8.68 10.66
N ASN A 40 -8.98 -7.41 10.29
CA ASN A 40 -10.04 -6.44 9.97
C ASN A 40 -9.76 -5.62 8.68
N LEU A 41 -9.12 -6.21 7.68
CA LEU A 41 -8.75 -5.54 6.42
C LEU A 41 -9.92 -4.91 5.67
N GLN A 42 -11.10 -5.54 5.75
CA GLN A 42 -12.32 -5.06 5.08
C GLN A 42 -13.07 -4.06 5.95
N GLY A 43 -12.74 -4.02 7.26
CA GLY A 43 -13.49 -3.40 8.35
C GLY A 43 -14.99 -3.35 8.10
N ASN A 44 -15.58 -4.54 7.95
CA ASN A 44 -16.99 -4.76 7.62
C ASN A 44 -17.97 -4.07 8.59
N PHE A 45 -17.48 -3.66 9.77
CA PHE A 45 -18.24 -2.95 10.80
C PHE A 45 -18.19 -1.42 10.67
N VAL A 46 -17.38 -0.87 9.74
CA VAL A 46 -17.26 0.57 9.46
C VAL A 46 -17.94 0.88 8.12
N PRO A 47 -19.15 1.48 8.11
CA PRO A 47 -19.89 1.75 6.86
C PRO A 47 -19.10 2.54 5.82
N ALA A 48 -18.20 3.42 6.27
CA ALA A 48 -17.32 4.23 5.42
C ALA A 48 -16.30 3.40 4.62
N TRP A 49 -16.09 2.12 4.95
CA TRP A 49 -15.12 1.23 4.29
C TRP A 49 -15.78 0.14 3.45
N SER A 50 -17.09 0.27 3.18
CA SER A 50 -17.86 -0.66 2.33
C SER A 50 -17.20 -0.95 0.98
N LEU A 51 -16.50 0.03 0.39
CA LEU A 51 -15.75 -0.15 -0.87
C LEU A 51 -14.70 -1.26 -0.80
N CYS A 52 -14.13 -1.55 0.38
CA CYS A 52 -13.21 -2.67 0.55
C CYS A 52 -13.86 -4.02 0.24
N ALA A 53 -15.17 -4.15 0.44
CA ALA A 53 -15.94 -5.38 0.20
C ALA A 53 -16.68 -5.36 -1.15
N VAL A 54 -17.31 -4.23 -1.51
CA VAL A 54 -18.21 -4.15 -2.68
C VAL A 54 -17.57 -3.53 -3.93
N GLY A 55 -16.39 -2.91 -3.78
CA GLY A 55 -15.68 -2.26 -4.87
C GLY A 55 -15.39 -3.22 -6.04
N LYS A 56 -15.46 -2.70 -7.26
CA LYS A 56 -15.23 -3.47 -8.50
C LYS A 56 -13.85 -3.26 -9.10
N ARG A 57 -13.11 -2.26 -8.61
CA ARG A 57 -11.76 -1.90 -9.05
C ARG A 57 -10.78 -1.97 -7.88
N GLN A 58 -10.94 -2.96 -7.02
CA GLN A 58 -10.10 -3.15 -5.84
C GLN A 58 -8.69 -3.62 -6.19
N SER A 59 -7.74 -3.27 -5.35
CA SER A 59 -6.32 -3.64 -5.44
C SER A 59 -5.86 -4.31 -4.14
N PRO A 60 -4.81 -5.16 -4.16
CA PRO A 60 -3.95 -5.50 -5.30
C PRO A 60 -4.57 -6.53 -6.27
N VAL A 61 -3.93 -6.76 -7.41
CA VAL A 61 -4.31 -7.80 -8.39
C VAL A 61 -3.11 -8.65 -8.76
N ASP A 62 -3.38 -9.84 -9.28
CA ASP A 62 -2.38 -10.62 -10.00
C ASP A 62 -2.35 -10.18 -11.46
N VAL A 63 -1.14 -9.89 -11.94
CA VAL A 63 -0.88 -9.39 -13.29
C VAL A 63 -0.37 -10.55 -14.14
N GLU A 64 -1.29 -11.15 -14.88
CA GLU A 64 -0.96 -12.12 -15.92
C GLU A 64 -0.39 -11.38 -17.14
N LEU A 65 0.92 -11.49 -17.39
CA LEU A 65 1.63 -10.75 -18.45
C LEU A 65 1.02 -10.96 -19.84
N LYS A 66 0.47 -12.15 -20.12
CA LYS A 66 -0.22 -12.48 -21.39
C LYS A 66 -1.47 -11.63 -21.64
N ARG A 67 -2.06 -11.04 -20.59
CA ARG A 67 -3.26 -10.19 -20.66
C ARG A 67 -2.94 -8.70 -20.72
N VAL A 68 -1.66 -8.34 -20.58
CA VAL A 68 -1.21 -6.95 -20.63
C VAL A 68 -1.23 -6.49 -22.09
N LEU A 69 -1.99 -5.43 -22.33
CA LEU A 69 -2.06 -4.75 -23.61
C LEU A 69 -0.82 -3.87 -23.76
N TYR A 70 0.00 -4.17 -24.76
CA TYR A 70 1.12 -3.31 -25.11
C TYR A 70 0.59 -1.97 -25.66
N ASP A 71 1.00 -0.88 -25.01
CA ASP A 71 0.64 0.49 -25.37
C ASP A 71 1.93 1.27 -25.67
N PRO A 72 2.33 1.39 -26.95
CA PRO A 72 3.56 2.08 -27.35
C PRO A 72 3.48 3.61 -27.15
N PHE A 73 2.28 4.14 -26.92
CA PHE A 73 2.04 5.58 -26.78
C PHE A 73 2.13 6.05 -25.32
N LEU A 74 2.35 5.15 -24.37
CA LEU A 74 2.66 5.53 -23.00
C LEU A 74 3.97 6.34 -22.97
N PRO A 75 3.94 7.63 -22.58
CA PRO A 75 5.15 8.42 -22.44
C PRO A 75 6.05 7.84 -21.32
N PRO A 76 7.34 8.19 -21.30
CA PRO A 76 8.21 7.84 -20.18
C PRO A 76 7.65 8.38 -18.87
N LEU A 77 7.79 7.60 -17.80
CA LEU A 77 7.58 8.09 -16.44
C LEU A 77 8.69 9.09 -16.11
N ARG A 78 8.34 10.18 -15.42
CA ARG A 78 9.25 11.25 -15.02
C ARG A 78 9.15 11.43 -13.53
N LEU A 79 10.30 11.39 -12.84
CA LEU A 79 10.39 11.63 -11.41
C LEU A 79 11.31 12.83 -11.19
N SER A 80 10.73 13.93 -10.72
CA SER A 80 11.48 15.14 -10.43
C SER A 80 11.70 15.24 -8.92
N THR A 81 12.96 15.18 -8.50
CA THR A 81 13.41 15.38 -7.11
C THR A 81 14.09 16.73 -6.89
N GLY A 82 14.19 17.56 -7.95
CA GLY A 82 14.95 18.81 -7.95
C GLY A 82 16.46 18.61 -7.81
N GLY A 83 16.99 17.41 -8.07
CA GLY A 83 18.40 17.06 -7.84
C GLY A 83 18.79 16.90 -6.37
N GLU A 84 17.82 16.98 -5.45
CA GLU A 84 18.07 16.92 -4.02
C GLU A 84 17.83 15.50 -3.45
N LYS A 85 18.59 15.15 -2.42
CA LYS A 85 18.35 13.92 -1.66
C LYS A 85 17.17 14.09 -0.72
N LEU A 86 16.37 13.03 -0.58
CA LEU A 86 15.20 13.01 0.28
C LEU A 86 15.61 12.89 1.75
N ARG A 87 14.84 13.55 2.60
CA ARG A 87 14.88 13.45 4.05
C ARG A 87 13.46 13.32 4.57
N GLY A 88 13.29 12.76 5.76
CA GLY A 88 11.96 12.48 6.30
C GLY A 88 12.03 11.53 7.47
N THR A 89 10.87 11.14 7.97
CA THR A 89 10.76 10.29 9.15
C THR A 89 10.25 8.91 8.76
N LEU A 90 11.01 7.89 9.16
CA LEU A 90 10.62 6.50 9.07
C LEU A 90 9.87 6.11 10.34
N TYR A 91 8.71 5.49 10.18
CA TYR A 91 7.82 5.06 11.25
C TYR A 91 7.59 3.56 11.16
N ASN A 92 7.49 2.92 12.33
CA ASN A 92 6.74 1.70 12.48
C ASN A 92 5.32 2.06 12.93
N THR A 93 4.36 1.95 12.01
CA THR A 93 2.95 2.33 12.28
C THR A 93 2.19 1.27 13.07
N GLY A 94 2.83 0.16 13.46
CA GLY A 94 2.19 -1.07 13.95
C GLY A 94 1.53 -1.90 12.84
N ARG A 95 1.41 -1.38 11.62
CA ARG A 95 0.82 -2.07 10.46
C ARG A 95 1.83 -2.28 9.34
N HIS A 96 2.63 -1.26 9.07
CA HIS A 96 3.67 -1.28 8.05
C HIS A 96 4.77 -0.28 8.40
N VAL A 97 5.91 -0.43 7.73
CA VAL A 97 6.96 0.58 7.77
C VAL A 97 6.57 1.69 6.80
N SER A 98 6.52 2.92 7.29
CA SER A 98 6.10 4.10 6.53
C SER A 98 7.18 5.16 6.59
N PHE A 99 7.64 5.65 5.45
CA PHE A 99 8.53 6.80 5.35
C PHE A 99 7.73 8.01 4.88
N LEU A 100 7.64 9.02 5.73
CA LEU A 100 7.01 10.30 5.42
C LEU A 100 8.08 11.31 5.01
N PRO A 101 8.11 11.76 3.75
CA PRO A 101 9.07 12.76 3.30
C PRO A 101 8.85 14.09 4.01
N ALA A 102 9.93 14.80 4.33
CA ALA A 102 9.86 16.18 4.79
C ALA A 102 9.25 17.08 3.69
N PRO A 103 8.70 18.26 4.04
CA PRO A 103 8.08 19.16 3.05
C PRO A 103 9.00 19.59 1.90
N ARG A 104 10.33 19.51 2.09
CA ARG A 104 11.35 19.73 1.07
C ARG A 104 12.48 18.68 1.20
N PRO A 105 13.04 18.18 0.08
CA PRO A 105 12.69 18.54 -1.31
C PRO A 105 11.32 18.02 -1.75
N VAL A 106 10.70 18.70 -2.72
CA VAL A 106 9.44 18.25 -3.31
C VAL A 106 9.75 17.17 -4.35
N VAL A 107 9.06 16.03 -4.24
CA VAL A 107 9.18 14.93 -5.20
C VAL A 107 7.87 14.81 -5.96
N ASN A 108 7.93 14.95 -7.27
CA ASN A 108 6.77 14.84 -8.15
C ASN A 108 6.99 13.75 -9.21
N VAL A 109 5.91 13.05 -9.55
CA VAL A 109 5.85 12.10 -10.67
C VAL A 109 4.88 12.59 -11.73
N SER A 110 5.24 12.43 -13.00
CA SER A 110 4.40 12.72 -14.17
C SER A 110 4.74 11.79 -15.34
N GLY A 111 3.99 11.90 -16.44
CA GLY A 111 4.16 11.01 -17.59
C GLY A 111 3.61 9.60 -17.34
N GLY A 112 4.02 8.63 -18.14
CA GLY A 112 3.36 7.32 -18.18
C GLY A 112 1.85 7.45 -18.40
N PRO A 113 1.00 6.83 -17.57
CA PRO A 113 -0.45 6.93 -17.68
C PRO A 113 -1.03 8.21 -17.04
N LEU A 114 -0.20 9.07 -16.43
CA LEU A 114 -0.65 10.17 -15.61
C LEU A 114 -0.94 11.41 -16.45
N LEU A 115 -2.15 11.96 -16.29
CA LEU A 115 -2.58 13.22 -16.90
C LEU A 115 -2.07 14.47 -16.16
N TYR A 116 -1.76 14.31 -14.88
CA TYR A 116 -1.38 15.39 -13.96
C TYR A 116 -0.05 15.05 -13.28
N SER A 117 0.62 16.05 -12.73
CA SER A 117 1.71 15.84 -11.81
C SER A 117 1.18 15.44 -10.42
N HIS A 118 1.81 14.43 -9.82
CA HIS A 118 1.45 13.90 -8.51
C HIS A 118 2.63 13.98 -7.55
N ARG A 119 2.40 14.42 -6.31
CA ARG A 119 3.43 14.70 -5.31
C ARG A 119 3.51 13.55 -4.34
N LEU A 120 4.73 13.10 -4.07
CA LEU A 120 5.02 12.03 -3.12
C LEU A 120 4.55 12.45 -1.72
N SER A 121 3.74 11.60 -1.09
CA SER A 121 3.23 11.81 0.28
C SER A 121 3.70 10.75 1.26
N GLU A 122 3.90 9.51 0.80
CA GLU A 122 4.30 8.39 1.66
C GLU A 122 5.07 7.37 0.80
N LEU A 123 6.15 6.81 1.35
CA LEU A 123 6.70 5.54 0.88
C LEU A 123 6.35 4.46 1.91
N ARG A 124 5.67 3.43 1.45
CA ARG A 124 5.21 2.32 2.28
C ARG A 124 5.97 1.05 1.91
N LEU A 125 6.42 0.31 2.92
CA LEU A 125 7.11 -0.96 2.75
C LEU A 125 6.26 -2.09 3.36
N LEU A 126 5.86 -3.03 2.50
CA LEU A 126 5.08 -4.22 2.82
C LEU A 126 5.96 -5.45 2.62
N PHE A 127 5.84 -6.43 3.50
CA PHE A 127 6.70 -7.61 3.48
C PHE A 127 6.11 -8.84 4.15
N GLY A 128 6.57 -9.99 3.67
CA GLY A 128 6.04 -11.30 4.06
C GLY A 128 6.84 -11.97 5.15
N ALA A 129 6.22 -12.93 5.83
CA ALA A 129 6.90 -13.81 6.78
C ALA A 129 7.89 -14.77 6.08
N ARG A 130 7.69 -15.02 4.77
CA ARG A 130 8.52 -15.90 3.94
C ARG A 130 8.92 -15.20 2.65
N ASP A 131 10.01 -15.66 2.06
CA ASP A 131 10.50 -15.15 0.78
C ASP A 131 9.49 -15.49 -0.33
N GLY A 132 9.27 -14.56 -1.26
CA GLY A 132 8.25 -14.70 -2.33
C GLY A 132 6.79 -14.57 -1.89
N ALA A 133 6.51 -14.23 -0.62
CA ALA A 133 5.16 -14.16 -0.07
C ALA A 133 4.88 -12.87 0.72
N GLY A 134 5.38 -11.73 0.23
CA GLY A 134 5.30 -10.44 0.91
C GLY A 134 4.82 -9.27 0.09
N SER A 135 4.88 -9.34 -1.25
CA SER A 135 4.24 -8.34 -2.09
C SER A 135 2.72 -8.47 -2.05
N GLU A 136 2.03 -7.34 -2.22
CA GLU A 136 0.58 -7.31 -2.39
C GLU A 136 0.23 -7.73 -3.81
N HIS A 137 0.89 -7.15 -4.80
CA HIS A 137 0.74 -7.54 -6.20
C HIS A 137 1.51 -8.84 -6.49
N GLN A 138 1.04 -9.54 -7.52
CA GLN A 138 1.72 -10.70 -8.08
C GLN A 138 1.88 -10.52 -9.58
N ILE A 139 2.90 -11.16 -10.14
CA ILE A 139 3.11 -11.27 -11.58
C ILE A 139 3.03 -12.75 -11.95
N ASN A 140 2.11 -13.13 -12.83
CA ASN A 140 1.87 -14.53 -13.21
C ASN A 140 1.76 -15.49 -12.00
N HIS A 141 0.95 -15.11 -11.01
CA HIS A 141 0.77 -15.87 -9.76
C HIS A 141 2.02 -16.00 -8.87
N GLN A 142 3.08 -15.24 -9.17
CA GLN A 142 4.30 -15.21 -8.37
C GLN A 142 4.34 -13.95 -7.52
N GLY A 143 4.47 -14.14 -6.21
CA GLY A 143 4.75 -13.07 -5.26
C GLY A 143 6.25 -12.80 -5.08
N PHE A 144 6.55 -11.67 -4.47
CA PHE A 144 7.90 -11.21 -4.13
C PHE A 144 8.04 -11.13 -2.61
N SER A 145 9.26 -11.06 -2.09
CA SER A 145 9.51 -11.06 -0.64
C SER A 145 8.99 -9.79 0.06
N ALA A 146 8.95 -8.67 -0.66
CA ALA A 146 8.40 -7.40 -0.22
C ALA A 146 7.94 -6.53 -1.40
N GLU A 147 7.20 -5.46 -1.11
CA GLU A 147 6.75 -4.45 -2.07
C GLU A 147 6.91 -3.05 -1.47
N VAL A 148 7.51 -2.15 -2.24
CA VAL A 148 7.67 -0.73 -1.92
C VAL A 148 6.64 0.05 -2.73
N GLN A 149 5.77 0.80 -2.05
CA GLN A 149 4.72 1.59 -2.66
C GLN A 149 4.99 3.08 -2.41
N LEU A 150 5.22 3.85 -3.47
CA LEU A 150 5.33 5.31 -3.40
C LEU A 150 3.97 5.91 -3.71
N ILE A 151 3.33 6.44 -2.69
CA ILE A 151 1.97 7.00 -2.75
C ILE A 151 2.08 8.48 -3.05
N HIS A 152 1.53 8.87 -4.20
CA HIS A 152 1.48 10.25 -4.66
C HIS A 152 0.04 10.73 -4.76
N PHE A 153 -0.19 11.99 -4.40
CA PHE A 153 -1.48 12.64 -4.60
C PHE A 153 -1.40 13.68 -5.72
N ASN A 154 -2.48 13.85 -6.46
CA ASN A 154 -2.60 14.84 -7.50
C ASN A 154 -2.63 16.25 -6.89
N GLN A 155 -1.49 16.94 -6.88
CA GLN A 155 -1.39 18.27 -6.28
C GLN A 155 -2.01 19.37 -7.15
N GLU A 156 -2.31 19.09 -8.42
CA GLU A 156 -2.93 20.06 -9.33
C GLU A 156 -4.43 20.20 -9.06
N LEU A 157 -5.09 19.10 -8.63
CA LEU A 157 -6.52 19.07 -8.34
C LEU A 157 -6.85 19.16 -6.85
N TYR A 158 -5.93 18.74 -5.97
CA TYR A 158 -6.22 18.59 -4.54
C TYR A 158 -5.12 19.19 -3.66
N GLY A 159 -5.52 19.78 -2.54
CA GLY A 159 -4.59 20.41 -1.59
C GLY A 159 -3.80 19.42 -0.74
N ASN A 160 -4.26 18.17 -0.59
CA ASN A 160 -3.60 17.15 0.24
C ASN A 160 -4.05 15.72 -0.11
N LEU A 161 -3.31 14.72 0.39
CA LEU A 161 -3.59 13.29 0.21
C LEU A 161 -5.01 12.90 0.67
N SER A 162 -5.51 13.47 1.78
CA SER A 162 -6.83 13.12 2.32
C SER A 162 -7.96 13.52 1.36
N THR A 163 -7.93 14.74 0.82
CA THR A 163 -8.92 15.19 -0.15
C THR A 163 -8.79 14.46 -1.48
N ALA A 164 -7.55 14.22 -1.93
CA ALA A 164 -7.27 13.50 -3.15
C ALA A 164 -7.76 12.04 -3.12
N SER A 165 -7.60 11.33 -2.00
CA SER A 165 -7.99 9.91 -1.91
C SER A 165 -9.48 9.66 -2.17
N ARG A 166 -10.33 10.67 -1.97
CA ARG A 166 -11.78 10.61 -2.21
C ARG A 166 -12.19 11.14 -3.60
N GLY A 167 -11.26 11.71 -4.34
CA GLY A 167 -11.51 12.37 -5.62
C GLY A 167 -11.07 11.57 -6.85
N PRO A 168 -11.72 11.73 -8.00
CA PRO A 168 -11.30 11.09 -9.24
C PRO A 168 -9.89 11.54 -9.65
N ASN A 169 -9.08 10.63 -10.20
CA ASN A 169 -7.68 10.89 -10.55
C ASN A 169 -6.85 11.47 -9.39
N GLY A 170 -7.23 11.12 -8.15
CA GLY A 170 -6.63 11.70 -6.96
C GLY A 170 -5.27 11.12 -6.63
N LEU A 171 -5.04 9.84 -6.92
CA LEU A 171 -3.83 9.13 -6.47
C LEU A 171 -3.09 8.44 -7.62
N ALA A 172 -1.77 8.45 -7.53
CA ALA A 172 -0.87 7.64 -8.33
C ALA A 172 0.07 6.86 -7.40
N ILE A 173 0.11 5.54 -7.54
CA ILE A 173 0.98 4.70 -6.72
C ILE A 173 1.99 3.98 -7.61
N LEU A 174 3.27 4.25 -7.38
CA LEU A 174 4.35 3.48 -7.99
C LEU A 174 4.64 2.28 -7.09
N SER A 175 4.57 1.07 -7.63
CA SER A 175 4.87 -0.17 -6.91
C SER A 175 6.15 -0.79 -7.45
N LEU A 176 7.09 -1.07 -6.54
CA LEU A 176 8.35 -1.74 -6.82
C LEU A 176 8.44 -3.03 -6.00
N PHE A 177 8.60 -4.15 -6.70
CA PHE A 177 8.81 -5.44 -6.07
C PHE A 177 10.20 -5.55 -5.45
N VAL A 178 10.36 -6.40 -4.44
CA VAL A 178 11.64 -6.62 -3.77
C VAL A 178 11.89 -8.13 -3.57
N ASN A 179 13.03 -8.60 -4.04
CA ASN A 179 13.50 -9.98 -3.88
C ASN A 179 14.73 -10.06 -2.99
N VAL A 180 14.87 -11.22 -2.32
CA VAL A 180 16.07 -11.52 -1.54
C VAL A 180 17.21 -11.90 -2.50
N ALA A 181 18.36 -11.26 -2.34
CA ALA A 181 19.56 -11.53 -3.14
C ALA A 181 20.84 -11.33 -2.28
N GLY A 182 22.01 -11.60 -2.88
CA GLY A 182 23.31 -11.49 -2.19
C GLY A 182 23.75 -10.06 -1.88
N SER A 183 23.18 -9.06 -2.54
CA SER A 183 23.44 -7.64 -2.30
C SER A 183 22.13 -6.86 -2.27
N SER A 184 22.12 -5.73 -1.56
CA SER A 184 20.95 -4.87 -1.42
C SER A 184 21.07 -3.64 -2.30
N ASN A 185 19.93 -3.15 -2.77
CA ASN A 185 19.86 -1.89 -3.48
C ASN A 185 20.36 -0.74 -2.58
N PRO A 186 21.09 0.26 -3.11
CA PRO A 186 21.63 1.36 -2.29
C PRO A 186 20.57 2.14 -1.51
N PHE A 187 19.39 2.36 -2.08
CA PHE A 187 18.27 3.01 -1.39
C PHE A 187 17.83 2.19 -0.17
N LEU A 188 17.54 0.90 -0.38
CA LEU A 188 17.13 0.00 0.70
C LEU A 188 18.24 -0.20 1.74
N SER A 189 19.51 -0.18 1.31
CA SER A 189 20.66 -0.24 2.22
C SER A 189 20.71 0.97 3.16
N ARG A 190 20.44 2.17 2.65
CA ARG A 190 20.40 3.38 3.49
C ARG A 190 19.16 3.44 4.37
N LEU A 191 18.01 3.03 3.84
CA LEU A 191 16.71 3.03 4.54
C LEU A 191 16.66 1.97 5.65
N LEU A 192 17.23 0.79 5.42
CA LEU A 192 17.09 -0.38 6.28
C LEU A 192 18.46 -0.82 6.83
N ASN A 193 19.30 0.15 7.20
CA ASN A 193 20.54 -0.16 7.90
C ASN A 193 20.24 -0.55 9.36
N ARG A 194 21.26 -1.12 10.04
CA ARG A 194 21.13 -1.61 11.41
C ARG A 194 20.60 -0.55 12.38
N ASP A 195 21.15 0.66 12.32
CA ASP A 195 20.79 1.75 13.23
C ASP A 195 19.35 2.24 13.02
N THR A 196 18.87 2.18 11.79
CA THR A 196 17.52 2.60 11.45
C THR A 196 16.52 1.55 11.92
N ILE A 197 16.74 0.28 11.58
CA ILE A 197 15.84 -0.82 11.92
C ILE A 197 15.67 -0.96 13.44
N THR A 198 16.76 -0.85 14.21
CA THR A 198 16.69 -0.97 15.68
C THR A 198 15.88 0.15 16.32
N ARG A 199 15.86 1.34 15.71
CA ARG A 199 15.12 2.51 16.20
C ARG A 199 13.63 2.51 15.84
N ILE A 200 13.19 1.59 14.98
CA ILE A 200 11.77 1.44 14.60
C ILE A 200 11.19 0.08 15.01
N SER A 201 11.75 -0.54 16.06
CA SER A 201 11.47 -1.92 16.43
C SER A 201 10.01 -2.17 16.81
N TYR A 202 9.32 -1.18 17.40
CA TYR A 202 7.97 -1.32 17.94
C TYR A 202 6.99 -0.30 17.35
N LYS A 203 5.68 -0.56 17.51
CA LYS A 203 4.61 0.37 17.08
C LYS A 203 4.86 1.77 17.65
N ASN A 204 4.66 2.77 16.80
CA ASN A 204 4.84 4.21 17.06
C ASN A 204 6.29 4.68 17.20
N ASP A 205 7.27 3.80 17.09
CA ASP A 205 8.65 4.23 16.96
C ASP A 205 8.88 5.01 15.66
N ALA A 206 9.76 6.00 15.74
CA ALA A 206 10.06 6.90 14.65
C ALA A 206 11.56 7.24 14.58
N TYR A 207 12.09 7.36 13.37
CA TYR A 207 13.48 7.77 13.16
C TYR A 207 13.64 8.69 11.96
N PHE A 208 14.32 9.82 12.15
CA PHE A 208 14.57 10.79 11.10
C PHE A 208 15.78 10.38 10.25
N LEU A 209 15.59 10.33 8.94
CA LEU A 209 16.58 9.96 7.93
C LEU A 209 16.85 11.12 6.98
N GLN A 210 18.09 11.14 6.49
CA GLN A 210 18.57 12.08 5.49
C GLN A 210 19.37 11.33 4.42
N ASP A 211 19.63 12.00 3.31
CA ASP A 211 20.46 11.53 2.21
C ASP A 211 19.91 10.30 1.44
N LEU A 212 18.59 10.17 1.36
CA LEU A 212 17.94 9.11 0.58
C LEU A 212 17.85 9.51 -0.90
N SER A 213 18.51 8.78 -1.79
CA SER A 213 18.54 9.08 -3.23
C SER A 213 17.52 8.20 -3.96
N LEU A 214 16.39 8.79 -4.37
CA LEU A 214 15.29 8.06 -5.01
C LEU A 214 15.66 7.49 -6.39
N GLU A 215 16.70 8.03 -7.04
CA GLU A 215 17.23 7.51 -8.30
C GLU A 215 17.58 6.01 -8.21
N PHE A 216 18.04 5.53 -7.06
CA PHE A 216 18.41 4.12 -6.89
C PHE A 216 17.20 3.17 -6.87
N LEU A 217 15.98 3.67 -6.68
CA LEU A 217 14.76 2.85 -6.81
C LEU A 217 14.47 2.49 -8.27
N PHE A 218 14.99 3.23 -9.23
CA PHE A 218 14.63 3.07 -10.63
C PHE A 218 15.88 2.81 -11.47
N PRO A 219 16.00 1.67 -12.16
CA PRO A 219 17.13 1.45 -13.06
C PRO A 219 17.04 2.41 -14.27
N GLU A 220 18.16 2.63 -14.97
CA GLU A 220 18.19 3.52 -16.16
C GLU A 220 17.14 3.17 -17.23
N SER A 221 16.77 1.89 -17.33
CA SER A 221 15.70 1.41 -18.20
C SER A 221 14.83 0.39 -17.48
N PHE A 222 13.56 0.75 -17.28
CA PHE A 222 12.49 -0.15 -16.82
C PHE A 222 11.29 -0.06 -17.74
N GLY A 223 10.47 -1.11 -17.69
CA GLY A 223 9.10 -1.09 -18.16
C GLY A 223 8.17 -0.92 -16.97
N PHE A 224 6.92 -0.60 -17.24
CA PHE A 224 5.90 -0.57 -16.23
C PHE A 224 4.57 -1.08 -16.79
N ILE A 225 3.75 -1.58 -15.88
CA ILE A 225 2.38 -1.99 -16.12
C ILE A 225 1.47 -1.06 -15.33
N THR A 226 0.35 -0.66 -15.91
CA THR A 226 -0.57 0.29 -15.29
C THR A 226 -2.02 -0.13 -15.43
N TYR A 227 -2.80 0.15 -14.40
CA TYR A 227 -4.23 -0.09 -14.34
C TYR A 227 -4.92 0.84 -13.34
N GLN A 228 -6.25 0.98 -13.46
CA GLN A 228 -7.07 1.72 -12.52
C GLN A 228 -7.51 0.82 -11.37
N GLY A 229 -7.20 1.23 -10.14
CA GLY A 229 -7.40 0.43 -8.94
C GLY A 229 -7.84 1.23 -7.72
N SER A 230 -7.58 0.65 -6.56
CA SER A 230 -7.92 1.24 -5.26
C SER A 230 -6.70 1.37 -4.35
N LEU A 231 -6.87 2.08 -3.24
CA LEU A 231 -6.01 1.86 -2.08
C LEU A 231 -6.13 0.40 -1.62
N SER A 232 -5.02 -0.20 -1.22
CA SER A 232 -4.97 -1.54 -0.61
C SER A 232 -5.23 -1.53 0.90
N THR A 233 -5.43 -0.35 1.48
CA THR A 233 -5.85 -0.15 2.87
C THR A 233 -7.19 0.58 2.91
N PRO A 234 -7.98 0.43 3.99
CA PRO A 234 -9.18 1.24 4.20
C PRO A 234 -8.92 2.74 4.01
N PRO A 235 -9.84 3.50 3.38
CA PRO A 235 -11.21 3.12 2.98
C PRO A 235 -11.32 2.41 1.62
N CYS A 236 -10.20 1.92 1.05
CA CYS A 236 -10.15 1.23 -0.24
C CYS A 236 -10.78 2.00 -1.41
N SER A 237 -10.62 3.33 -1.40
CA SER A 237 -11.13 4.23 -2.44
C SER A 237 -10.55 3.87 -3.81
N GLU A 238 -11.42 3.79 -4.82
CA GLU A 238 -11.09 3.44 -6.21
C GLU A 238 -10.65 4.65 -7.04
N THR A 239 -9.63 5.35 -6.53
CA THR A 239 -9.11 6.63 -7.06
C THR A 239 -7.64 6.53 -7.48
N VAL A 240 -7.10 5.31 -7.49
CA VAL A 240 -5.67 5.06 -7.68
C VAL A 240 -5.37 4.65 -9.12
N THR A 241 -4.45 5.36 -9.76
CA THR A 241 -3.72 4.85 -10.93
C THR A 241 -2.48 4.10 -10.44
N TRP A 242 -2.48 2.78 -10.59
CA TRP A 242 -1.33 1.94 -10.23
C TRP A 242 -0.31 1.92 -11.37
N ILE A 243 0.98 1.95 -11.02
CA ILE A 243 2.12 1.84 -11.92
C ILE A 243 3.12 0.85 -11.31
N LEU A 244 3.15 -0.36 -11.82
CA LEU A 244 3.99 -1.45 -11.34
C LEU A 244 5.27 -1.46 -12.17
N ILE A 245 6.42 -1.27 -11.52
CA ILE A 245 7.72 -1.29 -12.18
C ILE A 245 8.14 -2.73 -12.43
N ASP A 246 8.54 -3.05 -13.66
CA ASP A 246 8.84 -4.43 -14.10
C ASP A 246 10.21 -4.96 -13.64
N ARG A 247 10.92 -4.20 -12.81
CA ARG A 247 12.21 -4.55 -12.22
C ARG A 247 12.10 -4.60 -10.70
N ALA A 248 12.35 -5.77 -10.15
CA ALA A 248 12.46 -5.96 -8.71
C ALA A 248 13.77 -5.35 -8.18
N LEU A 249 13.68 -4.76 -7.00
CA LEU A 249 14.82 -4.37 -6.18
C LEU A 249 15.36 -5.58 -5.44
N ASN A 250 16.62 -5.48 -5.03
CA ASN A 250 17.25 -6.51 -4.22
C ASN A 250 17.37 -6.05 -2.77
N ILE A 251 17.14 -6.97 -1.83
CA ILE A 251 17.40 -6.82 -0.40
C ILE A 251 18.22 -8.03 0.09
N THR A 252 19.10 -7.84 1.07
CA THR A 252 19.82 -9.00 1.64
C THR A 252 18.91 -9.84 2.53
N SER A 253 19.23 -11.13 2.69
CA SER A 253 18.54 -12.01 3.64
C SER A 253 18.59 -11.47 5.07
N LEU A 254 19.71 -10.83 5.46
CA LEU A 254 19.87 -10.21 6.77
C LEU A 254 18.87 -9.07 6.98
N GLN A 255 18.78 -8.13 6.04
CA GLN A 255 17.83 -7.02 6.13
C GLN A 255 16.38 -7.50 6.12
N MET A 256 16.07 -8.50 5.27
CA MET A 256 14.73 -9.10 5.23
C MET A 256 14.39 -9.77 6.56
N HIS A 257 15.33 -10.48 7.18
CA HIS A 257 15.16 -11.05 8.51
C HIS A 257 14.93 -9.95 9.57
N SER A 258 15.70 -8.86 9.54
CA SER A 258 15.53 -7.75 10.48
C SER A 258 14.16 -7.07 10.34
N LEU A 259 13.62 -6.93 9.11
CA LEU A 259 12.24 -6.45 8.90
C LEU A 259 11.20 -7.36 9.58
N ARG A 260 11.37 -8.68 9.47
CA ARG A 260 10.47 -9.67 10.09
C ARG A 260 10.49 -9.64 11.62
N LEU A 261 11.52 -9.05 12.22
CA LEU A 261 11.65 -8.87 13.68
C LEU A 261 11.03 -7.55 14.19
N LEU A 262 10.50 -6.70 13.31
CA LEU A 262 9.73 -5.53 13.74
C LEU A 262 8.40 -5.99 14.36
N SER A 263 7.96 -5.31 15.42
CA SER A 263 6.72 -5.61 16.15
C SER A 263 5.55 -4.73 15.69
N GLN A 264 4.37 -5.32 15.54
CA GLN A 264 3.07 -4.64 15.36
C GLN A 264 2.60 -3.95 16.64
N ASN A 265 3.16 -4.37 17.77
CA ASN A 265 2.73 -3.98 19.10
C ASN A 265 3.80 -3.10 19.78
N PRO A 266 3.40 -2.28 20.77
CA PRO A 266 4.34 -1.57 21.63
C PRO A 266 5.12 -2.54 22.54
N PRO A 267 6.23 -2.10 23.19
CA PRO A 267 7.07 -2.96 24.03
C PRO A 267 6.34 -3.59 25.24
N SER A 268 5.24 -2.98 25.68
CA SER A 268 4.44 -3.44 26.83
C SER A 268 3.50 -4.61 26.50
N GLN A 269 3.39 -5.00 25.24
CA GLN A 269 2.50 -6.06 24.77
C GLN A 269 3.27 -7.24 24.18
N ILE A 270 2.60 -8.38 24.05
CA ILE A 270 3.19 -9.59 23.46
C ILE A 270 3.69 -9.28 22.05
N PHE A 271 4.93 -9.68 21.76
CA PHE A 271 5.53 -9.51 20.45
C PHE A 271 4.68 -10.17 19.36
N GLN A 272 4.33 -9.39 18.34
CA GLN A 272 3.71 -9.89 17.12
C GLN A 272 4.44 -9.31 15.93
N SER A 273 4.96 -10.18 15.06
CA SER A 273 5.73 -9.74 13.89
C SER A 273 4.89 -8.85 12.95
N LEU A 274 5.51 -7.74 12.49
CA LEU A 274 4.99 -6.80 11.49
C LEU A 274 4.80 -7.42 10.10
N SER A 275 5.41 -8.59 9.87
CA SER A 275 5.27 -9.31 8.60
C SER A 275 3.83 -9.80 8.34
N GLY A 276 3.55 -10.06 7.06
CA GLY A 276 2.21 -10.44 6.60
C GLY A 276 1.27 -9.23 6.53
N ASN A 277 1.82 -8.06 6.26
CA ASN A 277 1.12 -6.79 6.16
C ASN A 277 0.72 -6.44 4.72
N GLY A 278 0.27 -7.43 3.95
CA GLY A 278 -0.27 -7.23 2.60
C GLY A 278 -1.72 -7.64 2.54
N ARG A 279 -2.54 -6.88 1.80
CA ARG A 279 -3.92 -7.26 1.48
C ARG A 279 -3.93 -8.44 0.50
N PRO A 280 -4.84 -9.42 0.66
CA PRO A 280 -5.03 -10.49 -0.31
C PRO A 280 -5.41 -9.96 -1.70
N LEU A 281 -5.07 -10.75 -2.73
CA LEU A 281 -5.42 -10.46 -4.11
C LEU A 281 -6.92 -10.22 -4.29
N GLN A 282 -7.24 -9.22 -5.10
CA GLN A 282 -8.59 -8.84 -5.50
C GLN A 282 -8.84 -9.25 -6.96
N PRO A 283 -10.08 -9.55 -7.35
CA PRO A 283 -10.41 -9.88 -8.73
C PRO A 283 -10.06 -8.74 -9.70
N LEU A 284 -9.49 -9.09 -10.87
CA LEU A 284 -9.20 -8.10 -11.91
C LEU A 284 -10.48 -7.48 -12.51
N ALA A 285 -11.61 -8.19 -12.47
CA ALA A 285 -12.94 -7.71 -12.86
C ALA A 285 -12.99 -7.00 -14.23
N HIS A 286 -12.41 -7.64 -15.26
CA HIS A 286 -12.36 -7.16 -16.65
C HIS A 286 -11.59 -5.85 -16.89
N ARG A 287 -10.87 -5.31 -15.90
CA ARG A 287 -10.01 -4.16 -16.10
C ARG A 287 -8.89 -4.47 -17.08
N ALA A 288 -8.63 -3.52 -17.98
CA ALA A 288 -7.50 -3.60 -18.89
C ALA A 288 -6.20 -3.29 -18.13
N LEU A 289 -5.21 -4.16 -18.32
CA LEU A 289 -3.83 -3.93 -17.91
C LEU A 289 -3.08 -3.39 -19.13
N ARG A 290 -2.40 -2.26 -19.01
CA ARG A 290 -1.58 -1.69 -20.10
C ARG A 290 -0.12 -1.70 -19.70
N GLY A 291 0.79 -1.81 -20.66
CA GLY A 291 2.23 -1.73 -20.39
C GLY A 291 3.02 -1.12 -21.54
N ASN A 292 4.13 -0.48 -21.21
CA ASN A 292 5.01 0.17 -22.20
C ASN A 292 6.06 -0.80 -22.79
N ARG A 293 6.03 -2.09 -22.43
CA ARG A 293 6.84 -3.15 -23.01
C ARG A 293 5.93 -4.25 -23.54
N ASP A 294 6.29 -4.83 -24.69
CA ASP A 294 5.55 -5.96 -25.25
C ASP A 294 5.95 -7.25 -24.54
N PRO A 295 5.06 -7.87 -23.73
CA PRO A 295 5.37 -9.11 -23.03
C PRO A 295 5.63 -10.29 -23.97
N ARG A 296 5.18 -10.21 -25.24
CA ARG A 296 5.42 -11.25 -26.26
C ARG A 296 6.78 -11.11 -26.94
N HIS A 297 7.41 -9.94 -26.83
CA HIS A 297 8.72 -9.66 -27.42
C HIS A 297 9.59 -8.91 -26.39
N PRO A 298 10.02 -9.56 -25.29
CA PRO A 298 10.76 -8.92 -24.22
C PRO A 298 12.11 -8.32 -24.67
N GLU A 299 12.69 -8.86 -25.74
CA GLU A 299 13.92 -8.37 -26.38
C GLU A 299 13.72 -7.06 -27.16
N ARG A 300 12.49 -6.77 -27.62
CA ARG A 300 12.13 -5.54 -28.32
C ARG A 300 12.00 -4.40 -27.31
N ARG A 301 13.15 -3.87 -26.88
CA ARG A 301 13.20 -2.59 -26.17
C ARG A 301 12.87 -1.47 -27.14
N CYS A 302 11.92 -0.61 -26.81
CA CYS A 302 11.77 0.66 -27.49
C CYS A 302 13.07 1.46 -27.31
N ARG A 303 13.91 1.52 -28.34
CA ARG A 303 15.19 2.24 -28.32
C ARG A 303 14.90 3.71 -28.65
N GLY A 304 14.85 4.57 -27.65
CA GLY A 304 14.71 6.01 -27.84
C GLY A 304 14.94 6.81 -26.56
N PRO A 305 15.30 8.11 -26.66
CA PRO A 305 15.49 9.01 -25.51
C PRO A 305 14.23 9.16 -24.63
N ASN A 306 13.08 8.74 -25.15
CA ASN A 306 11.77 8.74 -24.52
C ASN A 306 11.50 7.54 -23.60
N TYR A 307 12.48 6.69 -23.27
CA TYR A 307 12.25 5.51 -22.40
C TYR A 307 13.25 5.39 -21.23
N ARG A 308 14.06 6.43 -21.01
CA ARG A 308 14.84 6.62 -19.78
C ARG A 308 13.95 7.33 -18.75
N LEU A 309 14.11 7.01 -17.47
CA LEU A 309 13.64 7.91 -16.42
C LEU A 309 14.49 9.18 -16.50
N HIS A 310 13.85 10.32 -16.74
CA HIS A 310 14.55 11.59 -16.61
C HIS A 310 14.35 12.06 -15.18
N VAL A 311 15.46 12.09 -14.45
CA VAL A 311 15.58 12.73 -13.15
C VAL A 311 16.26 14.07 -13.42
N ASP A 312 15.53 15.16 -13.24
CA ASP A 312 16.10 16.50 -13.37
C ASP A 312 17.17 16.68 -12.27
N GLY A 313 18.41 17.01 -12.67
CA GLY A 313 19.52 17.29 -11.74
C GLY A 313 20.83 16.54 -11.98
N THR A 314 20.91 15.65 -12.97
CA THR A 314 22.22 15.11 -13.39
C THR A 314 22.99 16.19 -14.16
N PRO A 315 24.20 16.59 -13.72
CA PRO A 315 25.06 17.38 -14.58
C PRO A 315 25.41 16.49 -15.77
N HIS A 316 24.98 16.89 -16.96
CA HIS A 316 25.47 16.29 -18.20
C HIS A 316 26.97 16.59 -18.30
N GLY A 317 27.79 15.68 -17.76
CA GLY A 317 29.22 15.65 -18.00
C GLY A 317 29.47 15.38 -19.49
N ARG A 318 30.14 16.33 -20.14
CA ARG A 318 30.93 16.08 -21.35
C ARG A 318 32.19 15.31 -20.98
#